data_AF-A0A352XAV1-F1
#
_entry.id   AF-A0A352XAV1-F1
#
_cell.length_a   1.000
_cell.length_b   1.000
_cell.length_c   1.000
_cell.angle_alpha   90.00
_cell.angle_beta   90.00
_cell.angle_gamma   90.00
#
_symmetry.space_group_name_H-M   'P 1'
#
loop_
_entity.id
_entity.type
_entity.pdbx_description
1 polymer ?
#
loop_
_entity_poly.entity_id
_entity_poly.type
_entity_poly.pdbx_seq_one_letter_code
_entity_poly.pdbx_strand_id
1 'polypeptide(L)'
;ADLSGADLRCANLHQANLTGANLTNADMSGADMSGASLKDAILHGTSLSGADLMGVDLNITNLTENQMDTAQGISHHWVSWNGSCAIR
;
A
#
# COMPACT_ATOMS: atom_id res chain seq x y z
N ALA A 1 -10.98 9.53 -3.20
CA ALA A 1 -11.45 9.95 -1.86
C ALA A 1 -10.26 10.52 -1.09
N ASP A 2 -10.46 11.47 -0.17
CA ASP A 2 -9.37 11.97 0.69
C ASP A 2 -9.40 11.24 2.04
N LEU A 3 -8.37 10.44 2.27
CA LEU A 3 -8.12 9.65 3.48
C LEU A 3 -6.73 9.99 4.04
N SER A 4 -6.20 11.19 3.71
CA SER A 4 -4.91 11.61 4.20
C SER A 4 -4.90 11.72 5.73
N GLY A 5 -3.86 11.17 6.37
CA GLY A 5 -3.74 11.12 7.82
C GLY A 5 -4.77 10.22 8.51
N ALA A 6 -5.54 9.39 7.77
CA ALA A 6 -6.52 8.50 8.37
C ALA A 6 -5.86 7.39 9.19
N ASP A 7 -6.48 7.07 10.33
CA ASP A 7 -6.13 5.88 11.12
C ASP A 7 -6.98 4.70 10.65
N LEU A 8 -6.35 3.81 9.89
CA LEU A 8 -6.93 2.60 9.30
C LEU A 8 -6.24 1.33 9.84
N ARG A 9 -5.61 1.43 11.02
CA ARG A 9 -4.92 0.29 11.64
C ARG A 9 -5.90 -0.85 11.89
N CYS A 10 -5.50 -2.06 11.50
CA CYS A 10 -6.32 -3.27 11.59
C CYS A 10 -7.70 -3.16 10.91
N ALA A 11 -7.88 -2.20 9.99
CA ALA A 11 -9.13 -2.06 9.25
C ALA A 11 -9.33 -3.23 8.29
N ASN A 12 -10.58 -3.66 8.14
CA ASN A 12 -10.95 -4.59 7.08
C ASN A 12 -11.28 -3.79 5.80
N LEU A 13 -10.36 -3.85 4.84
CA LEU A 13 -10.44 -3.26 3.51
C LEU A 13 -10.46 -4.35 2.43
N HIS A 14 -10.88 -5.57 2.79
CA HIS A 14 -11.00 -6.69 1.86
C HIS A 14 -11.84 -6.29 0.64
N GLN A 15 -11.28 -6.42 -0.57
CA GLN A 15 -11.90 -6.01 -1.83
C GLN A 15 -12.36 -4.54 -1.90
N ALA A 16 -11.82 -3.66 -1.06
CA ALA A 16 -12.16 -2.25 -1.10
C ALA A 16 -11.68 -1.58 -2.40
N ASN A 17 -12.50 -0.68 -2.95
CA ASN A 17 -12.10 0.16 -4.08
C ASN A 17 -11.54 1.50 -3.57
N LEU A 18 -10.22 1.62 -3.55
CA LEU A 18 -9.46 2.80 -3.17
C LEU A 18 -8.79 3.46 -4.39
N THR A 19 -9.33 3.22 -5.60
CA THR A 19 -8.81 3.79 -6.84
C THR A 19 -8.79 5.33 -6.75
N GLY A 20 -7.63 5.95 -6.97
CA GLY A 20 -7.44 7.39 -6.89
C GLY A 20 -7.62 7.97 -5.48
N ALA A 21 -7.52 7.16 -4.43
CA ALA A 21 -7.59 7.65 -3.05
C ALA A 21 -6.29 8.37 -2.66
N ASN A 22 -6.43 9.49 -1.95
CA ASN A 22 -5.31 10.13 -1.27
C ASN A 22 -5.16 9.49 0.11
N LEU A 23 -4.12 8.68 0.30
CA LEU A 23 -3.78 8.02 1.56
C LEU A 23 -2.54 8.64 2.19
N THR A 24 -2.11 9.84 1.78
CA THR A 24 -0.89 10.46 2.30
C THR A 24 -0.89 10.50 3.83
N ASN A 25 0.17 9.99 4.46
CA ASN A 25 0.33 9.86 5.91
C ASN A 25 -0.74 9.01 6.64
N ALA A 26 -1.51 8.18 5.93
CA ALA A 26 -2.45 7.27 6.57
C ALA A 26 -1.74 6.06 7.22
N ASP A 27 -2.23 5.64 8.39
CA ASP A 27 -1.72 4.45 9.08
C ASP A 27 -2.61 3.25 8.75
N MET A 28 -2.11 2.32 7.94
CA MET A 28 -2.78 1.07 7.55
C MET A 28 -2.08 -0.15 8.16
N SER A 29 -1.35 0.03 9.26
CA SER A 29 -0.61 -1.07 9.90
C SER A 29 -1.58 -2.18 10.34
N GLY A 30 -1.31 -3.42 9.93
CA GLY A 30 -2.16 -4.57 10.21
C GLY A 30 -3.50 -4.61 9.47
N ALA A 31 -3.76 -3.71 8.51
CA ALA A 31 -4.99 -3.71 7.75
C ALA A 31 -5.07 -4.91 6.79
N ASP A 32 -6.27 -5.49 6.64
CA ASP A 32 -6.54 -6.50 5.62
C ASP A 32 -6.99 -5.79 4.34
N MET A 33 -6.09 -5.68 3.36
CA MET A 33 -6.39 -5.12 2.04
C MET A 33 -6.50 -6.21 0.97
N SER A 34 -6.68 -7.47 1.36
CA SER A 34 -6.68 -8.56 0.38
C SER A 34 -7.73 -8.33 -0.72
N GLY A 35 -7.28 -8.36 -1.98
CA GLY A 35 -8.11 -8.06 -3.16
C GLY A 35 -8.53 -6.59 -3.34
N ALA A 36 -8.02 -5.64 -2.55
CA ALA A 36 -8.33 -4.22 -2.70
C ALA A 36 -7.72 -3.64 -3.99
N SER A 37 -8.39 -2.63 -4.56
CA SER A 37 -7.86 -1.87 -5.70
C SER A 37 -7.31 -0.53 -5.24
N LEU A 38 -5.99 -0.34 -5.35
CA LEU A 38 -5.30 0.91 -5.04
C LEU A 38 -4.86 1.66 -6.29
N LYS A 39 -5.39 1.31 -7.47
CA LYS A 39 -4.99 1.93 -8.74
C LYS A 39 -5.01 3.46 -8.67
N ASP A 40 -3.95 4.12 -9.14
CA ASP A 40 -3.80 5.59 -9.08
C ASP A 40 -3.87 6.21 -7.67
N ALA A 41 -3.80 5.43 -6.58
CA ALA A 41 -3.79 5.94 -5.22
C ALA A 41 -2.44 6.58 -4.84
N ILE A 42 -2.49 7.56 -3.94
CA ILE A 42 -1.33 8.27 -3.41
C ILE A 42 -1.00 7.73 -2.02
N LEU A 43 0.13 7.04 -1.89
CA LEU A 43 0.56 6.32 -0.67
C LEU A 43 1.81 6.98 -0.03
N HIS A 44 1.95 8.30 -0.18
CA HIS A 44 3.12 9.01 0.34
C HIS A 44 3.11 9.02 1.88
N GLY A 45 4.13 8.45 2.52
CA GLY A 45 4.25 8.48 3.99
C GLY A 45 3.23 7.61 4.74
N THR A 46 2.56 6.68 4.06
CA THR A 46 1.67 5.71 4.73
C THR A 46 2.44 4.80 5.69
N SER A 47 1.74 4.02 6.52
CA SER A 47 2.35 2.86 7.19
C SER A 47 1.62 1.61 6.74
N LEU A 48 2.34 0.67 6.14
CA LEU A 48 1.81 -0.62 5.66
C LEU A 48 2.32 -1.80 6.51
N SER A 49 2.87 -1.50 7.70
CA SER A 49 3.51 -2.51 8.54
C SER A 49 2.54 -3.63 8.92
N GLY A 50 2.84 -4.86 8.48
CA GLY A 50 2.01 -6.03 8.76
C GLY A 50 0.64 -6.03 8.06
N ALA A 51 0.42 -5.16 7.08
CA ALA A 51 -0.81 -5.19 6.29
C ALA A 51 -0.82 -6.37 5.29
N ASP A 52 -1.99 -6.95 5.05
CA ASP A 52 -2.17 -8.00 4.04
C ASP A 52 -2.49 -7.38 2.68
N LEU A 53 -1.54 -7.53 1.75
CA LEU A 53 -1.63 -7.00 0.38
C LEU A 53 -1.91 -8.10 -0.66
N MET A 54 -2.36 -9.29 -0.23
CA MET A 54 -2.59 -10.40 -1.14
C MET A 54 -3.64 -10.04 -2.20
N GLY A 55 -3.23 -10.05 -3.48
CA GLY A 55 -4.13 -9.76 -4.60
C GLY A 55 -4.52 -8.28 -4.73
N VAL A 56 -3.82 -7.37 -4.05
CA VAL A 56 -4.02 -5.93 -4.23
C VAL A 56 -3.56 -5.49 -5.61
N ASP A 57 -4.42 -4.73 -6.31
CA ASP A 57 -4.03 -4.08 -7.56
C ASP A 57 -3.32 -2.76 -7.27
N LEU A 58 -1.99 -2.78 -7.39
CA LEU A 58 -1.08 -1.64 -7.23
C LEU A 58 -0.69 -0.99 -8.57
N ASN A 59 -1.39 -1.29 -9.67
CA ASN A 59 -1.05 -0.69 -10.96
C ASN A 59 -1.07 0.85 -10.87
N ILE A 60 0.05 1.48 -11.25
CA ILE A 60 0.21 2.94 -11.34
C ILE A 60 0.16 3.63 -9.96
N THR A 61 0.24 2.89 -8.84
CA THR A 61 0.36 3.51 -7.51
C THR A 61 1.69 4.21 -7.34
N ASN A 62 1.67 5.40 -6.73
CA ASN A 62 2.88 6.13 -6.39
C ASN A 62 3.37 5.70 -4.99
N LEU A 63 4.15 4.62 -4.96
CA LEU A 63 4.80 4.10 -3.75
C LEU A 63 6.17 4.76 -3.57
N THR A 64 6.48 5.22 -2.36
CA THR A 64 7.82 5.67 -1.98
C THR A 64 8.61 4.53 -1.33
N GLU A 65 9.94 4.54 -1.44
CA GLU A 65 10.87 3.49 -0.97
C GLU A 65 10.59 2.99 0.47
N ASN A 66 10.31 3.90 1.41
CA ASN A 66 9.99 3.57 2.81
C ASN A 66 8.74 2.70 3.02
N GLN A 67 7.86 2.60 2.00
CA GLN A 67 6.60 1.86 2.06
C GLN A 67 6.76 0.39 1.66
N MET A 68 7.82 0.04 0.93
CA MET A 68 8.05 -1.34 0.46
C MET A 68 8.74 -2.23 1.49
N ASP A 69 9.52 -1.65 2.42
CA ASP A 69 10.26 -2.41 3.44
C ASP A 69 9.37 -3.11 4.48
N THR A 70 8.12 -2.65 4.63
CA THR A 70 7.22 -3.13 5.70
C THR A 70 6.00 -3.90 5.19
N ALA A 71 5.82 -3.93 3.86
CA ALA A 71 4.74 -4.61 3.17
C ALA A 71 5.06 -6.12 3.02
N GLN A 72 4.39 -6.97 3.80
CA GLN A 72 4.51 -8.43 3.68
C GLN A 72 3.57 -8.92 2.57
N GLY A 73 4.03 -9.83 1.68
CA GLY A 73 3.16 -10.49 0.70
C GLY A 73 3.02 -9.80 -0.66
N ILE A 74 3.78 -8.75 -0.95
CA ILE A 74 3.92 -8.28 -2.33
C ILE A 74 4.68 -9.34 -3.14
N SER A 75 4.01 -10.04 -4.05
CA SER A 75 4.70 -10.87 -5.03
C SER A 75 5.39 -9.93 -6.01
N HIS A 76 6.73 -9.95 -6.05
CA HIS A 76 7.62 -8.98 -6.72
C HIS A 76 7.50 -8.90 -8.27
N HIS A 77 6.41 -9.37 -8.87
CA HIS A 77 6.29 -9.59 -10.31
C HIS A 77 5.84 -8.35 -11.12
N TRP A 78 5.41 -7.27 -10.47
CA TRP A 78 4.76 -6.12 -11.13
C TRP A 78 5.24 -4.73 -10.68
N VAL A 79 6.20 -4.63 -9.76
CA VAL A 79 6.72 -3.33 -9.31
C VAL A 79 8.11 -3.12 -9.92
N SER A 80 8.24 -2.23 -10.90
CA SER A 80 9.55 -1.87 -11.47
C SER A 80 10.32 -1.04 -10.45
N TRP A 81 11.30 -1.66 -9.82
CA TRP A 81 12.07 -1.05 -8.75
C TRP A 81 13.24 -0.23 -9.33
N ASN A 82 13.24 1.08 -9.11
CA ASN A 82 14.20 2.03 -9.70
C ASN A 82 15.30 2.51 -8.73
N GLY A 83 15.57 1.82 -7.61
CA GLY A 83 16.35 2.38 -6.50
C GLY A 83 17.47 1.54 -5.86
N SER A 84 18.34 0.81 -6.57
CA SER A 84 19.47 -0.01 -5.98
C SER A 84 19.26 -0.82 -4.66
N CYS A 85 18.83 -2.10 -4.75
CA CYS A 85 18.40 -2.93 -3.61
C CYS A 85 19.66 -3.64 -3.16
N ALA A 86 20.37 -3.01 -2.24
CA ALA A 86 21.43 -3.68 -1.51
C ALA A 86 20.78 -4.58 -0.44
N ILE A 87 20.31 -5.74 -0.88
CA ILE A 87 20.04 -6.88 0.00
C ILE A 87 21.29 -7.14 0.84
N ARG A 88 21.14 -7.07 2.16
CA ARG A 88 22.07 -7.67 3.11
C ARG A 88 21.30 -8.53 4.10
#